data_AF-A0A542CV11-F1
#
_entry.id   AF-A0A542CV11-F1
#
_cell.length_a   1.000
_cell.length_b   1.000
_cell.length_c   1.000
_cell.angle_alpha   90.00
_cell.angle_beta   90.00
_cell.angle_gamma   90.00
#
_symmetry.space_group_name_H-M   'P 1'
#
loop_
_entity.id
_entity.type
_entity.pdbx_description
1 polymer ?
#
loop_
_entity_poly.entity_id
_entity_poly.type
_entity_poly.pdbx_seq_one_letter_code
_entity_poly.pdbx_strand_id
1 'polypeptide(L)'
;MTPALSSAEVVSQLGFVLAIDNCARGCRHCPAYGSAARVERASLRTLSRRLHSVAAARRRLGLSARPERTVHCWRISDPLDWVSRTRRDGTATAADLALLWRERLGGQGLYVVTNGSEGRRTARQALTVLAAMPVLVSQLKITITPADATWGTEDYVAALAADVRIAKPLWELPADRGETRADARRLRLNVKTTVAQEAEAREVTEAILRGAGLSRKSTGDVIDDPRFVAFKPIYDLGAADGAASPVPGALDLAEVGTGRRYKPTPRDRSRTQYGIRPDGRLFAVDMYAFTETDLSDHETGRALYWDDRVGEVAVSDV
;
A
#
# COMPACT_ATOMS: atom_id res chain seq x y z
N MET A 1 -25.09 2.18 22.21
CA MET A 1 -25.68 2.38 20.88
C MET A 1 -24.66 3.07 20.02
N THR A 2 -24.19 2.45 18.95
CA THR A 2 -23.24 3.08 18.00
C THR A 2 -24.06 3.85 16.97
N PRO A 3 -23.83 5.15 16.75
CA PRO A 3 -24.59 5.93 15.77
C PRO A 3 -24.41 5.37 14.36
N ALA A 4 -25.41 5.58 13.50
CA ALA A 4 -25.32 5.27 12.08
C ALA A 4 -24.07 5.94 11.48
N LEU A 5 -23.26 5.17 10.77
CA LEU A 5 -22.03 5.64 10.15
C LEU A 5 -22.34 6.76 9.16
N SER A 6 -21.88 7.98 9.45
CA SER A 6 -22.17 9.14 8.62
C SER A 6 -21.16 9.31 7.48
N SER A 7 -21.59 9.88 6.35
CA SER A 7 -20.69 10.31 5.27
C SER A 7 -19.59 11.26 5.77
N ALA A 8 -19.89 12.09 6.77
CA ALA A 8 -18.92 12.99 7.38
C ALA A 8 -17.80 12.23 8.10
N GLU A 9 -18.16 11.18 8.85
CA GLU A 9 -17.21 10.32 9.54
C GLU A 9 -16.32 9.55 8.56
N VAL A 10 -16.91 8.93 7.54
CA VAL A 10 -16.16 8.20 6.50
C VAL A 10 -15.16 9.11 5.80
N VAL A 11 -15.60 10.29 5.37
CA VAL A 11 -14.77 11.22 4.58
C VAL A 11 -13.67 11.89 5.42
N SER A 12 -13.95 12.20 6.69
CA SER A 12 -12.95 12.81 7.60
C SER A 12 -11.86 11.82 8.00
N GLN A 13 -12.21 10.54 8.15
CA GLN A 13 -11.29 9.46 8.53
C GLN A 13 -10.91 8.54 7.36
N LEU A 14 -11.09 8.99 6.12
CA LEU A 14 -10.79 8.21 4.93
C LEU A 14 -9.28 7.94 4.83
N GLY A 15 -8.89 6.68 4.96
CA GLY A 15 -7.52 6.20 4.78
C GLY A 15 -7.31 5.44 3.48
N PHE A 16 -8.38 4.91 2.87
CA PHE A 16 -8.26 3.98 1.75
C PHE A 16 -9.32 4.23 0.66
N VAL A 17 -8.89 4.24 -0.59
CA VAL A 17 -9.77 4.09 -1.76
C VAL A 17 -9.11 3.02 -2.62
N LEU A 18 -9.51 1.76 -2.43
CA LEU A 18 -8.80 0.64 -3.02
C LEU A 18 -9.01 0.61 -4.54
N ALA A 19 -7.91 0.77 -5.27
CA ALA A 19 -7.87 0.55 -6.72
C ALA A 19 -7.76 -0.94 -7.04
N ILE A 20 -7.04 -1.67 -6.19
CA ILE A 20 -6.82 -3.10 -6.26
C ILE A 20 -6.98 -3.70 -4.87
N ASP A 21 -7.72 -4.80 -4.78
CA ASP A 21 -7.91 -5.56 -3.57
C ASP A 21 -7.55 -7.03 -3.80
N ASN A 22 -7.06 -7.68 -2.74
CA ASN A 22 -6.33 -8.94 -2.78
C ASN A 22 -5.04 -8.88 -3.63
N CYS A 23 -4.21 -9.91 -3.49
CA CYS A 23 -2.96 -10.03 -4.24
C CYS A 23 -2.82 -11.44 -4.81
N ALA A 24 -2.34 -11.54 -6.05
CA ALA A 24 -1.98 -12.84 -6.63
C ALA A 24 -0.63 -13.35 -6.12
N ARG A 25 0.16 -12.49 -5.46
CA ARG A 25 1.48 -12.82 -4.94
C ARG A 25 1.28 -13.54 -3.60
N GLY A 26 1.33 -14.87 -3.63
CA GLY A 26 1.18 -15.75 -2.48
C GLY A 26 2.39 -15.73 -1.53
N CYS A 27 2.77 -14.55 -1.03
CA CYS A 27 3.91 -14.39 -0.12
C CYS A 27 3.60 -15.02 1.24
N ARG A 28 4.45 -15.93 1.74
CA ARG A 28 4.21 -16.71 2.98
C ARG A 28 4.08 -15.89 4.27
N HIS A 29 4.51 -14.64 4.24
CA HIS A 29 4.45 -13.70 5.37
C HIS A 29 3.24 -12.75 5.29
N CYS A 30 2.42 -12.87 4.24
CA CYS A 30 1.29 -11.99 3.99
C CYS A 30 0.05 -12.52 4.72
N PRO A 31 -0.79 -11.66 5.33
CA PRO A 31 -2.06 -12.09 5.91
C PRO A 31 -3.04 -12.70 4.90
N ALA A 32 -2.87 -12.44 3.60
CA ALA A 32 -3.65 -13.07 2.53
C ALA A 32 -2.99 -14.34 1.95
N TYR A 33 -1.90 -14.83 2.54
CA TYR A 33 -1.29 -16.09 2.11
C TYR A 33 -2.31 -17.23 2.22
N GLY A 34 -2.38 -18.08 1.19
CA GLY A 34 -3.36 -19.18 1.13
C GLY A 34 -4.77 -18.76 0.70
N SER A 35 -5.06 -17.46 0.65
CA SER A 35 -6.37 -16.97 0.21
C SER A 35 -6.64 -17.31 -1.25
N ALA A 36 -7.80 -17.93 -1.50
CA ALA A 36 -8.32 -18.16 -2.84
C ALA A 36 -9.12 -16.96 -3.38
N ALA A 37 -9.12 -15.81 -2.68
CA ALA A 37 -9.87 -14.64 -3.08
C ALA A 37 -9.36 -14.10 -4.42
N ARG A 38 -10.29 -13.83 -5.34
CA ARG A 38 -9.96 -13.26 -6.64
C ARG A 38 -9.44 -11.83 -6.47
N VAL A 39 -8.42 -11.47 -7.24
CA VAL A 39 -7.95 -10.07 -7.30
C VAL A 39 -9.02 -9.19 -7.92
N GLU A 40 -9.50 -8.23 -7.15
CA GLU A 40 -10.49 -7.25 -7.57
C GLU A 40 -9.80 -5.95 -7.99
N ARG A 41 -10.32 -5.31 -9.04
CA ARG A 41 -9.77 -4.06 -9.56
C ARG A 41 -10.89 -3.13 -9.96
N ALA A 42 -10.83 -1.88 -9.51
CA ALA A 42 -11.70 -0.83 -10.02
C ALA A 42 -11.14 -0.30 -11.35
N SER A 43 -12.03 0.02 -12.29
CA SER A 43 -11.62 0.69 -13.53
C SER A 43 -11.12 2.11 -13.25
N LEU A 44 -10.26 2.66 -14.12
CA LEU A 44 -9.79 4.06 -13.98
C LEU A 44 -10.98 5.03 -13.91
N ARG A 45 -12.00 4.81 -14.74
CA ARG A 45 -13.23 5.60 -14.74
C ARG A 45 -14.01 5.49 -13.43
N THR A 46 -14.13 4.28 -12.87
CA THR A 46 -14.79 4.08 -11.56
C THR A 46 -14.05 4.86 -10.48
N LEU A 47 -12.71 4.73 -10.43
CA LEU A 47 -11.88 5.46 -9.48
C LEU A 47 -11.99 6.96 -9.67
N SER A 48 -12.07 7.44 -10.91
CA SER A 48 -12.21 8.88 -11.18
C SER A 48 -13.53 9.43 -10.66
N ARG A 49 -14.64 8.72 -10.86
CA ARG A 49 -15.94 9.14 -10.30
C ARG A 49 -15.92 9.11 -8.78
N ARG A 50 -15.40 8.03 -8.21
CA ARG A 50 -15.30 7.86 -6.75
C ARG A 50 -14.50 8.97 -6.11
N LEU A 51 -13.27 9.21 -6.56
CA LEU A 51 -12.42 10.28 -6.02
C LEU A 51 -13.02 11.66 -6.26
N HIS A 52 -13.70 11.88 -7.38
CA HIS A 52 -14.44 13.13 -7.61
C HIS A 52 -15.55 13.33 -6.57
N SER A 53 -16.35 12.30 -6.31
CA SER A 53 -17.45 12.35 -5.32
C SER A 53 -16.92 12.50 -3.89
N VAL A 54 -15.81 11.85 -3.53
CA VAL A 54 -15.10 12.05 -2.26
C VAL A 54 -14.62 13.50 -2.14
N ALA A 55 -13.98 14.05 -3.17
CA ALA A 55 -13.52 15.43 -3.17
C ALA A 55 -14.68 16.42 -3.04
N ALA A 56 -15.82 16.14 -3.69
CA ALA A 56 -17.04 16.94 -3.55
C ALA A 56 -17.60 16.88 -2.12
N ALA A 57 -17.70 15.69 -1.53
CA ALA A 57 -18.13 15.51 -0.15
C ALA A 57 -17.22 16.26 0.84
N ARG A 58 -15.89 16.19 0.66
CA ARG A 58 -14.93 16.96 1.46
C ARG A 58 -15.21 18.45 1.40
N ARG A 59 -15.44 19.01 0.21
CA ARG A 59 -15.78 20.43 0.03
C ARG A 59 -17.08 20.81 0.73
N ARG A 60 -18.14 19.99 0.61
CA ARG A 60 -19.43 20.22 1.29
C ARG A 60 -19.28 20.26 2.81
N LEU A 61 -18.37 19.45 3.35
CA LEU A 61 -18.06 19.37 4.78
C LEU A 61 -17.06 20.43 5.27
N GLY A 62 -16.59 21.34 4.40
CA GLY A 62 -15.58 22.33 4.76
C GLY A 62 -14.20 21.75 5.05
N LEU A 63 -13.93 20.50 4.65
CA LEU A 63 -12.65 19.84 4.83
C LEU A 63 -11.64 20.29 3.78
N SER A 64 -10.35 20.24 4.12
CA SER A 64 -9.26 20.55 3.20
C SER A 64 -9.32 19.69 1.92
N ALA A 65 -9.04 20.32 0.77
CA ALA A 65 -9.02 19.62 -0.51
C ALA A 65 -7.95 18.51 -0.56
N ARG A 66 -6.78 18.77 0.04
CA ARG A 66 -5.73 17.77 0.26
C ARG A 66 -5.98 17.07 1.61
N PRO A 67 -6.28 15.76 1.65
CA PRO A 67 -6.38 15.04 2.90
C PRO A 67 -5.09 15.17 3.71
N GLU A 68 -5.22 15.38 5.02
CA GLU A 68 -4.08 15.51 5.94
C GLU A 68 -3.28 14.21 6.03
N ARG A 69 -3.98 13.09 5.93
CA ARG A 69 -3.42 11.74 5.92
C ARG A 69 -3.29 11.21 4.51
N THR A 70 -2.39 10.25 4.35
CA THR A 70 -2.26 9.55 3.07
C THR A 70 -3.53 8.73 2.81
N VAL A 71 -4.14 8.91 1.64
CA VAL A 71 -5.18 8.02 1.15
C VAL A 71 -4.51 6.94 0.30
N HIS A 72 -4.53 5.72 0.79
CA HIS A 72 -3.92 4.57 0.15
C HIS A 72 -4.82 3.99 -0.95
N CYS A 73 -4.22 3.46 -2.02
CA CYS A 73 -4.95 2.75 -3.08
C CYS A 73 -4.90 1.21 -2.96
N TRP A 74 -4.29 0.71 -1.88
CA TRP A 74 -3.97 -0.70 -1.63
C TRP A 74 -3.93 -0.97 -0.12
N ARG A 75 -4.11 -2.22 0.32
CA ARG A 75 -3.95 -2.65 1.74
C ARG A 75 -3.23 -4.00 1.85
N ILE A 76 -3.76 -5.07 1.24
CA ILE A 76 -3.07 -6.37 1.05
C ILE A 76 -2.95 -6.65 -0.46
N SER A 77 -2.37 -5.71 -1.18
CA SER A 77 -2.25 -5.75 -2.63
C SER A 77 -1.03 -4.95 -3.06
N ASP A 78 -0.49 -5.24 -4.25
CA ASP A 78 0.60 -4.47 -4.81
C ASP A 78 0.03 -3.42 -5.80
N PRO A 79 0.21 -2.11 -5.55
CA PRO A 79 -0.31 -1.07 -6.43
C PRO A 79 0.31 -1.10 -7.84
N LEU A 80 1.51 -1.66 -8.03
CA LEU A 80 2.08 -1.85 -9.38
C LEU A 80 1.38 -2.96 -10.19
N ASP A 81 0.57 -3.80 -9.53
CA ASP A 81 -0.24 -4.85 -10.17
C ASP A 81 -1.61 -4.33 -10.62
N TRP A 82 -1.92 -3.08 -10.29
CA TRP A 82 -3.12 -2.44 -10.80
C TRP A 82 -2.95 -2.13 -12.29
N VAL A 83 -3.80 -2.76 -13.08
CA VAL A 83 -3.98 -2.49 -14.50
C VAL A 83 -5.48 -2.47 -14.76
N SER A 84 -5.97 -1.42 -15.41
CA SER A 84 -7.33 -1.37 -15.92
C SER A 84 -7.30 -1.45 -17.43
N ARG A 85 -8.01 -2.42 -17.99
CA ARG A 85 -8.18 -2.58 -19.44
C ARG A 85 -9.65 -2.46 -19.78
N THR A 86 -10.07 -1.32 -20.29
CA THR A 86 -11.45 -1.14 -20.78
C THR A 86 -11.42 -0.65 -22.22
N ARG A 87 -12.49 -0.90 -22.98
CA ARG A 87 -12.59 -0.41 -24.37
C ARG A 87 -12.48 1.11 -24.48
N ARG A 88 -12.83 1.85 -23.42
CA ARG A 88 -12.86 3.33 -23.40
C ARG A 88 -11.59 3.93 -22.81
N ASP A 89 -10.99 3.30 -21.80
CA ASP A 89 -9.84 3.84 -21.07
C ASP A 89 -8.49 3.30 -21.60
N GLY A 90 -8.52 2.39 -22.58
CA GLY A 90 -7.33 1.70 -23.05
C GLY A 90 -6.72 0.84 -21.95
N THR A 91 -5.39 0.77 -21.91
CA THR A 91 -4.64 0.14 -20.82
C THR A 91 -4.10 1.21 -19.89
N ALA A 92 -4.71 1.34 -18.71
CA ALA A 92 -4.25 2.20 -17.63
C ALA A 92 -3.44 1.41 -16.59
N THR A 93 -2.46 2.07 -15.96
CA THR A 93 -1.47 1.50 -15.04
C THR A 93 -1.33 2.35 -13.77
N ALA A 94 -0.52 1.90 -12.80
CA ALA A 94 -0.26 2.66 -11.57
C ALA A 94 0.18 4.12 -11.80
N ALA A 95 0.76 4.46 -12.96
CA ALA A 95 1.08 5.83 -13.32
C ALA A 95 -0.17 6.69 -13.57
N ASP A 96 -1.16 6.17 -14.30
CA ASP A 96 -2.46 6.81 -14.54
C ASP A 96 -3.23 6.97 -13.22
N LEU A 97 -3.14 5.96 -12.35
CA LEU A 97 -3.68 6.03 -11.00
C LEU A 97 -3.07 7.18 -10.19
N ALA A 98 -1.75 7.40 -10.30
CA ALA A 98 -1.05 8.46 -9.59
C ALA A 98 -1.41 9.86 -10.11
N LEU A 99 -1.62 10.01 -11.42
CA LEU A 99 -2.16 11.23 -12.03
C LEU A 99 -3.54 11.55 -11.44
N LEU A 100 -4.42 10.55 -11.41
CA LEU A 100 -5.76 10.71 -10.87
C LEU A 100 -5.76 11.06 -9.37
N TRP A 101 -4.88 10.43 -8.58
CA TRP A 101 -4.68 10.75 -7.16
C TRP A 101 -4.33 12.22 -6.97
N ARG A 102 -3.33 12.70 -7.72
CA ARG A 102 -2.87 14.08 -7.64
C ARG A 102 -3.96 15.07 -8.05
N GLU A 103 -4.71 14.78 -9.11
CA GLU A 103 -5.81 15.62 -9.59
C GLU A 103 -6.95 15.73 -8.57
N ARG A 104 -7.35 14.59 -7.97
CA ARG A 104 -8.59 14.52 -7.18
C ARG A 104 -8.41 14.72 -5.68
N LEU A 105 -7.21 14.50 -5.14
CA LEU A 105 -6.93 14.61 -3.69
C LEU A 105 -6.06 15.83 -3.36
N GLY A 106 -6.34 16.96 -4.01
CA GLY A 106 -5.72 18.26 -3.69
C GLY A 106 -4.19 18.27 -3.86
N GLY A 107 -3.69 17.56 -4.87
CA GLY A 107 -2.25 17.47 -5.14
C GLY A 107 -1.50 16.38 -4.36
N GLN A 108 -2.19 15.53 -3.59
CA GLN A 108 -1.55 14.41 -2.89
C GLN A 108 -0.98 13.39 -3.89
N GLY A 109 0.34 13.19 -3.87
CA GLY A 109 0.99 12.13 -4.64
C GLY A 109 0.66 10.73 -4.12
N LEU A 110 0.68 9.74 -4.99
CA LEU A 110 0.42 8.34 -4.66
C LEU A 110 1.49 7.78 -3.73
N TYR A 111 1.07 7.11 -2.65
CA TYR A 111 1.99 6.37 -1.80
C TYR A 111 2.08 4.91 -2.24
N VAL A 112 3.25 4.52 -2.71
CA VAL A 112 3.49 3.22 -3.33
C VAL A 112 4.33 2.36 -2.39
N VAL A 113 3.82 1.20 -1.99
CA VAL A 113 4.62 0.12 -1.39
C VAL A 113 4.41 -1.09 -2.26
N THR A 114 5.49 -1.63 -2.79
CA THR A 114 5.48 -2.67 -3.82
C THR A 114 6.58 -3.69 -3.54
N ASN A 115 6.43 -4.91 -4.02
CA ASN A 115 7.49 -5.92 -4.05
C ASN A 115 8.34 -5.81 -5.33
N GLY A 116 8.20 -4.70 -6.07
CA GLY A 116 8.83 -4.49 -7.37
C GLY A 116 7.99 -5.03 -8.52
N SER A 117 8.53 -4.90 -9.73
CA SER A 117 7.85 -5.23 -10.98
C SER A 117 7.78 -6.73 -11.26
N GLU A 118 8.68 -7.53 -10.64
CA GLU A 118 8.93 -8.95 -10.96
C GLU A 118 9.21 -9.17 -12.46
N GLY A 119 9.96 -8.25 -13.07
CA GLY A 119 10.26 -8.32 -14.51
C GLY A 119 9.11 -7.94 -15.46
N ARG A 120 7.87 -7.79 -14.95
CA ARG A 120 6.70 -7.50 -15.80
C ARG A 120 6.80 -6.12 -16.44
N ARG A 121 6.71 -6.11 -17.78
CA ARG A 121 6.86 -4.90 -18.61
C ARG A 121 5.94 -3.76 -18.20
N THR A 122 4.65 -4.03 -17.97
CA THR A 122 3.66 -3.00 -17.60
C THR A 122 4.01 -2.33 -16.28
N ALA A 123 4.43 -3.10 -15.28
CA ALA A 123 4.84 -2.58 -13.97
C ALA A 123 6.12 -1.74 -14.08
N ARG A 124 7.10 -2.16 -14.89
CA ARG A 124 8.30 -1.36 -15.16
C ARG A 124 7.99 -0.06 -15.88
N GLN A 125 7.10 -0.08 -16.86
CA GLN A 125 6.68 1.13 -17.58
C GLN A 125 6.01 2.12 -16.61
N ALA A 126 5.13 1.64 -15.74
CA ALA A 126 4.53 2.48 -14.71
C ALA A 126 5.60 3.06 -13.77
N LEU A 127 6.53 2.23 -13.28
CA LEU A 127 7.62 2.67 -12.41
C LEU A 127 8.51 3.73 -13.07
N THR A 128 8.81 3.59 -14.36
CA THR A 128 9.57 4.59 -15.14
C THR A 128 8.84 5.93 -15.19
N VAL A 129 7.53 5.94 -15.43
CA VAL A 129 6.74 7.19 -15.43
C VAL A 129 6.71 7.80 -14.04
N LEU A 130 6.50 7.00 -13.00
CA LEU A 130 6.49 7.46 -11.60
C LEU A 130 7.84 8.07 -11.19
N ALA A 131 8.96 7.50 -11.65
CA ALA A 131 10.29 8.03 -11.39
C ALA A 131 10.59 9.31 -12.20
N ALA A 132 10.12 9.39 -13.45
CA ALA A 132 10.28 10.55 -14.32
C ALA A 132 9.39 11.74 -13.91
N MET A 133 8.30 11.50 -13.20
CA MET A 133 7.37 12.52 -12.71
C MET A 133 7.22 12.46 -11.18
N PRO A 134 8.23 12.91 -10.40
CA PRO A 134 8.25 12.72 -8.94
C PRO A 134 7.07 13.34 -8.19
N VAL A 135 6.41 14.34 -8.79
CA VAL A 135 5.20 14.97 -8.24
C VAL A 135 4.01 14.02 -8.14
N LEU A 136 4.01 12.91 -8.88
CA LEU A 136 2.94 11.91 -8.88
C LEU A 136 3.02 10.95 -7.70
N VAL A 137 4.17 10.85 -7.05
CA VAL A 137 4.41 9.89 -5.96
C VAL A 137 4.68 10.68 -4.70
N SER A 138 4.02 10.40 -3.58
CA SER A 138 4.38 11.03 -2.30
C SER A 138 5.53 10.31 -1.60
N GLN A 139 5.61 8.99 -1.75
CA GLN A 139 6.76 8.14 -1.41
C GLN A 139 6.61 6.77 -2.08
N LEU A 140 7.71 6.18 -2.53
CA LEU A 140 7.82 4.83 -3.09
C LEU A 140 8.67 3.96 -2.17
N LYS A 141 8.19 2.77 -1.85
CA LYS A 141 8.93 1.76 -1.10
C LYS A 141 8.94 0.45 -1.85
N ILE A 142 10.13 -0.02 -2.18
CA ILE A 142 10.32 -1.37 -2.73
C ILE A 142 10.63 -2.29 -1.56
N THR A 143 9.85 -3.35 -1.42
CA THR A 143 9.97 -4.34 -0.36
C THR A 143 10.76 -5.52 -0.89
N ILE A 144 11.77 -5.91 -0.13
CA ILE A 144 12.70 -7.00 -0.38
C ILE A 144 12.49 -7.98 0.77
N THR A 145 12.25 -9.27 0.50
CA THR A 145 11.97 -10.22 1.59
C THR A 145 12.40 -11.66 1.28
N PRO A 146 13.09 -12.34 2.22
CA PRO A 146 13.43 -13.76 2.11
C PRO A 146 12.23 -14.71 2.06
N ALA A 147 11.02 -14.21 2.28
CA ALA A 147 9.79 -14.99 2.22
C ALA A 147 9.16 -15.03 0.82
N ASP A 148 9.74 -14.35 -0.16
CA ASP A 148 9.33 -14.45 -1.57
C ASP A 148 9.79 -15.79 -2.17
N ALA A 149 8.93 -16.41 -2.99
CA ALA A 149 9.20 -17.75 -3.54
C ALA A 149 10.46 -17.82 -4.41
N THR A 150 10.82 -16.71 -5.06
CA THR A 150 12.00 -16.58 -5.92
C THR A 150 13.17 -15.89 -5.22
N TRP A 151 13.12 -15.72 -3.90
CA TRP A 151 14.19 -15.05 -3.16
C TRP A 151 15.57 -15.65 -3.48
N GLY A 152 16.58 -14.78 -3.61
CA GLY A 152 17.97 -15.18 -3.80
C GLY A 152 18.32 -15.70 -5.21
N THR A 153 17.35 -15.88 -6.11
CA THR A 153 17.64 -16.28 -7.50
C THR A 153 18.24 -15.12 -8.29
N GLU A 154 18.99 -15.43 -9.36
CA GLU A 154 19.56 -14.43 -10.27
C GLU A 154 18.47 -13.55 -10.89
N ASP A 155 17.35 -14.15 -11.31
CA ASP A 155 16.21 -13.43 -11.87
C ASP A 155 15.58 -12.46 -10.87
N TYR A 156 15.47 -12.84 -9.59
CA TYR A 156 14.95 -11.97 -8.54
C TYR A 156 15.87 -10.76 -8.32
N VAL A 157 17.18 -11.00 -8.19
CA VAL A 157 18.18 -9.95 -8.02
C VAL A 157 18.20 -9.01 -9.23
N ALA A 158 18.21 -9.57 -10.45
CA ALA A 158 18.19 -8.78 -11.69
C ALA A 158 16.90 -7.97 -11.84
N ALA A 159 15.75 -8.53 -11.45
CA ALA A 159 14.47 -7.85 -11.52
C ALA A 159 14.44 -6.62 -10.62
N LEU A 160 14.79 -6.78 -9.35
CA LEU A 160 14.86 -5.69 -8.38
C LEU A 160 15.97 -4.70 -8.69
N ALA A 161 17.13 -5.14 -9.19
CA ALA A 161 18.20 -4.24 -9.60
C ALA A 161 17.73 -3.29 -10.72
N ALA A 162 16.96 -3.78 -11.69
CA ALA A 162 16.37 -2.95 -12.72
C ALA A 162 15.37 -1.94 -12.14
N ASP A 163 14.51 -2.37 -11.21
CA ASP A 163 13.51 -1.50 -10.58
C ASP A 163 14.16 -0.41 -9.72
N VAL A 164 15.19 -0.77 -8.93
CA VAL A 164 15.98 0.18 -8.15
C VAL A 164 16.68 1.16 -9.06
N ARG A 165 17.26 0.71 -10.19
CA ARG A 165 17.89 1.61 -11.17
C ARG A 165 16.89 2.63 -11.73
N ILE A 166 15.68 2.20 -12.07
CA ILE A 166 14.61 3.08 -12.57
C ILE A 166 14.21 4.09 -11.49
N ALA A 167 14.00 3.63 -10.26
CA ALA A 167 13.49 4.46 -9.17
C ALA A 167 14.56 5.34 -8.50
N LYS A 168 15.85 5.04 -8.68
CA LYS A 168 17.01 5.70 -8.07
C LYS A 168 16.93 7.24 -8.05
N PRO A 169 16.50 7.94 -9.11
CA PRO A 169 16.40 9.41 -9.09
C PRO A 169 15.53 9.96 -7.95
N LEU A 170 14.61 9.16 -7.40
CA LEU A 170 13.77 9.55 -6.27
C LEU A 170 14.52 9.55 -4.93
N TRP A 171 15.70 8.94 -4.79
CA TRP A 171 16.43 8.96 -3.51
C TRP A 171 16.87 10.35 -3.07
N GLU A 172 17.16 11.24 -4.02
CA GLU A 172 17.61 12.60 -3.73
C GLU A 172 16.48 13.52 -3.26
N LEU A 173 15.23 13.13 -3.53
CA LEU A 173 14.06 13.93 -3.23
C LEU A 173 13.53 13.63 -1.82
N PRO A 174 13.08 14.64 -1.06
CA PRO A 174 12.36 14.41 0.19
C PRO A 174 11.01 13.74 -0.10
N ALA A 175 10.47 12.98 0.85
CA ALA A 175 9.09 12.49 0.80
C ALA A 175 8.09 13.66 0.89
N ASP A 176 6.90 13.53 0.30
CA ASP A 176 5.82 14.54 0.32
C ASP A 176 4.55 13.96 0.98
N ARG A 177 4.76 13.26 2.09
CA ARG A 177 3.68 12.78 2.95
C ARG A 177 3.64 13.63 4.20
N GLY A 178 2.47 14.13 4.57
CA GLY A 178 2.29 14.96 5.77
C GLY A 178 2.67 14.25 7.07
N GLU A 179 2.68 12.91 7.08
CA GLU A 179 2.92 12.08 8.25
C GLU A 179 4.30 11.38 8.26
N THR A 180 5.19 11.71 7.31
CA THR A 180 6.56 11.17 7.31
C THR A 180 7.53 12.05 8.09
N ARG A 181 8.62 11.43 8.58
CA ARG A 181 9.74 12.16 9.19
C ARG A 181 10.35 13.14 8.17
N ALA A 182 10.88 14.26 8.66
CA ALA A 182 11.49 15.30 7.82
C ALA A 182 12.69 14.79 7.00
N ASP A 183 13.40 13.77 7.48
CA ASP A 183 14.56 13.14 6.81
C ASP A 183 14.17 12.03 5.81
N ALA A 184 12.88 11.73 5.66
CA ALA A 184 12.42 10.66 4.78
C ALA A 184 12.64 11.01 3.30
N ARG A 185 13.17 10.05 2.54
CA ARG A 185 13.35 10.17 1.09
C ARG A 185 12.13 9.68 0.32
N ARG A 186 12.01 10.14 -0.93
CA ARG A 186 10.92 9.77 -1.85
C ARG A 186 11.01 8.30 -2.26
N LEU A 187 12.20 7.72 -2.34
CA LEU A 187 12.41 6.27 -2.45
C LEU A 187 13.02 5.69 -1.16
N ARG A 188 12.59 4.49 -0.76
CA ARG A 188 13.29 3.69 0.25
C ARG A 188 13.15 2.19 -0.03
N LEU A 189 14.21 1.42 0.15
CA LEU A 189 14.13 -0.04 0.17
C LEU A 189 13.77 -0.50 1.59
N ASN A 190 12.72 -1.30 1.72
CA ASN A 190 12.40 -1.97 2.98
C ASN A 190 12.81 -3.43 2.86
N VAL A 191 13.79 -3.86 3.63
CA VAL A 191 14.17 -5.27 3.70
C VAL A 191 13.45 -5.91 4.89
N LYS A 192 12.54 -6.85 4.61
CA LYS A 192 11.76 -7.56 5.62
C LYS A 192 12.43 -8.90 5.89
N THR A 193 13.08 -9.01 7.04
CA THR A 193 13.90 -10.16 7.41
C THR A 193 13.60 -10.65 8.82
N THR A 194 14.08 -11.84 9.15
CA THR A 194 14.20 -12.34 10.53
C THR A 194 15.63 -12.06 11.04
N VAL A 195 15.84 -12.17 12.35
CA VAL A 195 17.19 -12.02 12.95
C VAL A 195 18.18 -13.02 12.34
N ALA A 196 17.73 -14.25 12.10
CA ALA A 196 18.58 -15.31 11.55
C ALA A 196 18.98 -15.08 10.08
N GLN A 197 18.17 -14.32 9.32
CA GLN A 197 18.38 -14.10 7.87
C GLN A 197 18.92 -12.71 7.54
N GLU A 198 19.16 -11.85 8.53
CA GLU A 198 19.52 -10.45 8.28
C GLU A 198 20.85 -10.31 7.50
N ALA A 199 21.86 -11.12 7.83
CA ALA A 199 23.14 -11.11 7.13
C ALA A 199 22.99 -11.48 5.64
N GLU A 200 22.28 -12.57 5.34
CA GLU A 200 21.99 -13.01 3.97
C GLU A 200 21.14 -11.96 3.23
N ALA A 201 20.12 -11.40 3.89
CA ALA A 201 19.30 -10.33 3.33
C ALA A 201 20.11 -9.08 3.00
N ARG A 202 21.14 -8.78 3.79
CA ARG A 202 22.08 -7.68 3.53
C ARG A 202 22.92 -7.98 2.28
N GLU A 203 23.48 -9.19 2.15
CA GLU A 203 24.25 -9.60 0.96
C GLU A 203 23.43 -9.53 -0.34
N VAL A 204 22.20 -10.05 -0.33
CA VAL A 204 21.29 -9.97 -1.49
C VAL A 204 20.94 -8.52 -1.81
N THR A 205 20.70 -7.70 -0.80
CA THR A 205 20.43 -6.25 -0.99
C THR A 205 21.64 -5.54 -1.59
N GLU A 206 22.87 -5.85 -1.15
CA GLU A 206 24.08 -5.33 -1.77
C GLU A 206 24.21 -5.75 -3.24
N ALA A 207 23.89 -7.01 -3.57
CA ALA A 207 23.91 -7.50 -4.94
C ALA A 207 22.90 -6.74 -5.82
N ILE A 208 21.70 -6.49 -5.32
CA ILE A 208 20.67 -5.66 -5.99
C ILE A 208 21.19 -4.24 -6.23
N LEU A 209 21.77 -3.59 -5.20
CA LEU A 209 22.31 -2.23 -5.30
C LEU A 209 23.47 -2.13 -6.30
N ARG A 210 24.40 -3.10 -6.28
CA ARG A 210 25.49 -3.20 -7.25
C ARG A 210 24.94 -3.43 -8.66
N GLY A 211 23.98 -4.34 -8.82
CA GLY A 211 23.26 -4.58 -10.07
C GLY A 211 22.54 -3.33 -10.58
N ALA A 212 22.03 -2.47 -9.69
CA ALA A 212 21.43 -1.19 -10.05
C ALA A 212 22.45 -0.12 -10.50
N GLY A 213 23.76 -0.42 -10.45
CA GLY A 213 24.84 0.44 -10.91
C GLY A 213 25.49 1.28 -9.82
N LEU A 214 25.35 0.91 -8.54
CA LEU A 214 26.10 1.56 -7.46
C LEU A 214 27.51 0.98 -7.36
N SER A 215 28.49 1.84 -7.09
CA SER A 215 29.86 1.42 -6.76
C SER A 215 29.89 0.69 -5.42
N ARG A 216 30.93 -0.12 -5.16
CA ARG A 216 31.09 -0.81 -3.87
C ARG A 216 31.02 0.13 -2.67
N LYS A 217 31.67 1.30 -2.76
CA LYS A 217 31.65 2.31 -1.71
C LYS A 217 30.23 2.85 -1.51
N SER A 218 29.59 3.32 -2.59
CA SER A 218 28.23 3.88 -2.54
C SER A 218 27.20 2.85 -2.05
N THR A 219 27.36 1.57 -2.39
CA THR A 219 26.51 0.50 -1.87
C THR A 219 26.62 0.39 -0.36
N GLY A 220 27.83 0.45 0.21
CA GLY A 220 28.06 0.48 1.65
C GLY A 220 27.40 1.69 2.32
N ASP A 221 27.61 2.88 1.77
CA ASP A 221 27.03 4.11 2.32
C ASP A 221 25.48 4.08 2.31
N VAL A 222 24.89 3.53 1.24
CA VAL A 222 23.43 3.45 1.07
C VAL A 222 22.80 2.37 1.94
N ILE A 223 23.44 1.21 2.09
CA ILE A 223 22.89 0.09 2.85
C ILE A 223 22.89 0.36 4.36
N ASP A 224 23.87 1.13 4.85
CA ASP A 224 24.01 1.48 6.26
C ASP A 224 23.16 2.70 6.67
N ASP A 225 22.54 3.39 5.70
CA ASP A 225 21.68 4.55 5.97
C ASP A 225 20.18 4.18 5.92
N PRO A 226 19.47 4.22 7.07
CA PRO A 226 18.06 3.85 7.18
C PRO A 226 17.10 4.76 6.40
N ARG A 227 17.57 5.90 5.89
CA ARG A 227 16.81 6.77 4.99
C ARG A 227 16.65 6.13 3.61
N PHE A 228 17.62 5.33 3.16
CA PHE A 228 17.62 4.67 1.86
C PHE A 228 17.29 3.18 1.94
N VAL A 229 17.85 2.46 2.91
CA VAL A 229 17.60 1.02 3.11
C VAL A 229 17.28 0.75 4.57
N ALA A 230 16.12 0.16 4.85
CA ALA A 230 15.71 -0.16 6.21
C ALA A 230 15.46 -1.66 6.36
N PHE A 231 16.33 -2.34 7.11
CA PHE A 231 16.13 -3.70 7.61
C PHE A 231 15.09 -3.67 8.72
N LYS A 232 14.07 -4.51 8.61
CA LYS A 232 12.93 -4.55 9.53
C LYS A 232 12.52 -5.99 9.78
N PRO A 233 12.05 -6.28 11.00
CA PRO A 233 11.48 -7.58 11.28
C PRO A 233 10.27 -7.86 10.39
N ILE A 234 10.13 -9.13 10.02
CA ILE A 234 8.85 -9.72 9.64
C ILE A 234 8.05 -9.88 10.94
N TYR A 235 6.86 -9.29 10.97
CA TYR A 235 5.94 -9.44 12.09
C TYR A 235 4.95 -10.55 11.76
N ASP A 236 4.63 -11.41 12.73
CA ASP A 236 3.47 -12.27 12.62
C ASP A 236 2.20 -11.46 12.88
N LEU A 237 1.41 -11.26 11.82
CA LEU A 237 0.12 -10.57 11.89
C LEU A 237 -1.05 -11.57 11.85
N GLY A 238 -0.78 -12.86 11.65
CA GLY A 238 -1.78 -13.90 11.42
C GLY A 238 -2.27 -13.95 9.98
N ALA A 239 -2.74 -15.13 9.57
CA ALA A 239 -3.48 -15.28 8.31
C ALA A 239 -4.95 -14.94 8.55
N ALA A 240 -5.57 -14.26 7.59
CA ALA A 240 -6.97 -13.85 7.67
C ALA A 240 -7.96 -15.03 7.64
N ASP A 241 -7.52 -16.21 7.19
CA ASP A 241 -8.30 -17.44 7.04
C ASP A 241 -7.92 -18.54 8.05
N GLY A 242 -7.08 -18.23 9.05
CA GLY A 242 -6.61 -19.22 10.03
C GLY A 242 -5.55 -20.18 9.50
N ALA A 243 -5.02 -19.97 8.29
CA ALA A 243 -3.85 -20.71 7.82
C ALA A 243 -2.61 -20.41 8.68
N ALA A 244 -1.65 -21.34 8.68
CA ALA A 244 -0.37 -21.18 9.37
C ALA A 244 0.49 -20.10 8.69
N SER A 245 0.23 -18.84 9.02
CA SER A 245 1.28 -17.82 9.14
C SER A 245 1.76 -17.90 10.59
N PRO A 246 3.05 -18.21 10.83
CA PRO A 246 4.12 -17.41 10.22
C PRO A 246 5.19 -18.18 9.44
N VAL A 247 5.97 -17.39 8.68
CA VAL A 247 7.33 -17.76 8.29
C VAL A 247 8.15 -18.04 9.55
N PRO A 248 8.90 -19.15 9.64
CA PRO A 248 9.78 -19.42 10.78
C PRO A 248 10.65 -18.21 11.13
N GLY A 249 10.63 -17.80 12.40
CA GLY A 249 11.42 -16.67 12.90
C GLY A 249 10.78 -15.28 12.75
N ALA A 250 9.51 -15.18 12.33
CA ALA A 250 8.76 -13.93 12.43
C ALA A 250 8.57 -13.52 13.90
N LEU A 251 8.58 -12.21 14.17
CA LEU A 251 8.36 -11.68 15.50
C LEU A 251 6.86 -11.72 15.83
N ASP A 252 6.49 -12.51 16.84
CA ASP A 252 5.11 -12.52 17.35
C ASP A 252 4.80 -11.21 18.08
N LEU A 253 3.67 -10.61 17.71
CA LEU A 253 3.15 -9.38 18.29
C LEU A 253 1.93 -9.64 19.18
N ALA A 254 1.64 -10.90 19.52
CA ALA A 254 0.55 -11.26 20.39
C ALA A 254 0.75 -10.68 21.80
N GLU A 255 -0.25 -9.94 22.26
CA GLU A 255 -0.38 -9.55 23.64
C GLU A 255 -0.65 -10.80 24.50
N VAL A 256 0.17 -10.98 25.53
CA VAL A 256 0.11 -12.11 26.43
C VAL A 256 -1.26 -12.17 27.12
N GLY A 257 -1.93 -13.32 27.02
CA GLY A 257 -3.22 -13.57 27.68
C GLY A 257 -4.47 -13.16 26.89
N THR A 258 -4.35 -12.37 25.82
CA THR A 258 -5.51 -11.99 24.98
C THR A 258 -5.47 -12.59 23.57
N GLY A 259 -4.28 -13.01 23.10
CA GLY A 259 -4.08 -13.54 21.74
C GLY A 259 -4.21 -12.48 20.64
N ARG A 260 -4.43 -11.20 21.00
CA ARG A 260 -4.56 -10.09 20.05
C ARG A 260 -3.20 -9.58 19.64
N ARG A 261 -3.01 -9.25 18.36
CA ARG A 261 -1.73 -8.80 17.82
C ARG A 261 -1.76 -7.31 17.56
N TYR A 262 -0.82 -6.55 18.13
CA TYR A 262 -0.74 -5.10 17.94
C TYR A 262 0.66 -4.65 17.55
N LYS A 263 0.76 -3.72 16.59
CA LYS A 263 2.05 -3.04 16.37
C LYS A 263 2.35 -2.10 17.53
N PRO A 264 3.59 -2.09 18.06
CA PRO A 264 4.03 -1.07 19.00
C PRO A 264 4.01 0.29 18.28
N THR A 265 2.96 1.07 18.51
CA THR A 265 2.74 2.38 17.89
C THR A 265 2.40 3.39 18.99
N PRO A 266 2.66 4.69 18.78
CA PRO A 266 2.31 5.73 19.75
C PRO A 266 0.80 5.71 20.04
N ARG A 267 0.42 6.05 21.27
CA ARG A 267 -0.99 6.08 21.75
C ARG A 267 -1.90 7.06 20.97
N ASP A 268 -1.35 7.82 20.02
CA ASP A 268 -1.97 9.00 19.39
C ASP A 268 -2.43 8.79 17.93
N ARG A 269 -2.45 7.56 17.38
CA ARG A 269 -3.04 7.33 16.05
C ARG A 269 -4.52 7.04 16.20
N SER A 270 -5.37 7.62 15.35
CA SER A 270 -6.79 7.24 15.33
C SER A 270 -6.87 5.73 15.07
N ARG A 271 -7.55 5.02 15.97
CA ARG A 271 -7.59 3.55 15.97
C ARG A 271 -8.13 3.00 14.65
N THR A 272 -9.11 3.69 14.09
CA THR A 272 -9.83 3.28 12.89
C THR A 272 -9.56 4.23 11.73
N GLN A 273 -9.44 3.67 10.53
CA GLN A 273 -9.54 4.40 9.27
C GLN A 273 -10.60 3.73 8.40
N TYR A 274 -11.33 4.52 7.62
CA TYR A 274 -12.30 3.98 6.68
C TYR A 274 -11.71 3.82 5.29
N GLY A 275 -12.27 2.88 4.56
CA GLY A 275 -11.91 2.58 3.21
C GLY A 275 -13.10 2.31 2.31
N ILE A 276 -12.87 2.49 1.01
CA ILE A 276 -13.81 2.12 -0.05
C ILE A 276 -13.17 1.02 -0.90
N ARG A 277 -13.78 -0.15 -0.98
CA ARG A 277 -13.35 -1.30 -1.80
C ARG A 277 -13.52 -1.02 -3.30
N PRO A 278 -12.94 -1.84 -4.21
CA PRO A 278 -13.10 -1.63 -5.65
C PRO A 278 -14.57 -1.57 -6.10
N ASP A 279 -15.42 -2.44 -5.57
CA ASP A 279 -16.86 -2.51 -5.84
C ASP A 279 -17.68 -1.39 -5.18
N GLY A 280 -17.09 -0.60 -4.28
CA GLY A 280 -17.75 0.49 -3.57
C GLY A 280 -18.15 0.17 -2.14
N ARG A 281 -18.01 -1.07 -1.67
CA ARG A 281 -18.27 -1.42 -0.27
C ARG A 281 -17.39 -0.61 0.67
N LEU A 282 -17.97 -0.21 1.79
CA LEU A 282 -17.25 0.45 2.86
C LEU A 282 -16.66 -0.57 3.82
N PHE A 283 -15.45 -0.29 4.30
CA PHE A 283 -14.78 -1.09 5.31
C PHE A 283 -14.06 -0.20 6.31
N ALA A 284 -13.78 -0.74 7.49
CA ALA A 284 -12.93 -0.13 8.50
C ALA A 284 -11.66 -0.95 8.68
N VAL A 285 -10.55 -0.26 8.94
CA VAL A 285 -9.25 -0.84 9.28
C VAL A 285 -8.90 -0.43 10.70
N ASP A 286 -8.68 -1.40 11.58
CA ASP A 286 -7.98 -1.14 12.84
C ASP A 286 -6.48 -1.09 12.54
N MET A 287 -5.91 0.12 12.60
CA MET A 287 -4.52 0.36 12.22
C MET A 287 -3.50 -0.20 13.24
N TYR A 288 -3.97 -0.60 14.43
CA TYR A 288 -3.15 -1.23 15.46
C TYR A 288 -3.20 -2.75 15.34
N ALA A 289 -4.40 -3.30 15.24
CA ALA A 289 -4.63 -4.74 15.13
C ALA A 289 -4.38 -5.29 13.71
N PHE A 290 -4.24 -4.39 12.72
CA PHE A 290 -4.13 -4.76 11.30
C PHE A 290 -5.31 -5.62 10.83
N THR A 291 -6.50 -5.45 11.43
CA THR A 291 -7.73 -6.15 11.04
C THR A 291 -8.60 -5.27 10.14
N GLU A 292 -9.42 -5.92 9.31
CA GLU A 292 -10.40 -5.28 8.45
C GLU A 292 -11.80 -5.80 8.77
N THR A 293 -12.79 -4.92 8.70
CA THR A 293 -14.20 -5.27 8.86
C THR A 293 -15.02 -4.54 7.80
N ASP A 294 -15.76 -5.29 6.99
CA ASP A 294 -16.78 -4.70 6.11
C ASP A 294 -17.87 -4.06 6.95
N LEU A 295 -18.30 -2.86 6.55
CA LEU A 295 -19.29 -2.10 7.29
C LEU A 295 -20.69 -2.51 6.83
N SER A 296 -21.57 -2.73 7.80
CA SER A 296 -22.98 -3.01 7.57
C SER A 296 -23.86 -2.04 8.36
N ASP A 297 -25.05 -1.81 7.81
CA ASP A 297 -26.11 -1.12 8.50
C ASP A 297 -26.56 -1.93 9.73
N HIS A 298 -26.66 -1.27 10.88
CA HIS A 298 -26.93 -1.95 12.14
C HIS A 298 -28.36 -2.50 12.24
N GLU A 299 -29.32 -1.91 11.53
CA GLU A 299 -30.73 -2.31 11.58
C GLU A 299 -31.01 -3.48 10.63
N THR A 300 -30.48 -3.41 9.41
CA THR A 300 -30.75 -4.38 8.34
C THR A 300 -29.67 -5.43 8.17
N GLY A 301 -28.48 -5.22 8.73
CA GLY A 301 -27.29 -6.07 8.53
C GLY A 301 -26.71 -6.01 7.12
N ARG A 302 -27.26 -5.17 6.24
CA ARG A 302 -26.83 -5.05 4.84
C ARG A 302 -25.54 -4.27 4.72
N ALA A 303 -24.70 -4.63 3.75
CA ALA A 303 -23.45 -3.93 3.50
C ALA A 303 -23.67 -2.45 3.12
N LEU A 304 -22.81 -1.59 3.66
CA LEU A 304 -22.77 -0.17 3.33
C LEU A 304 -21.85 0.07 2.13
N TYR A 305 -22.24 1.01 1.28
CA TYR A 305 -21.53 1.40 0.06
C TYR A 305 -21.31 2.89 0.00
N TRP A 306 -20.29 3.30 -0.73
CA TRP A 306 -20.13 4.68 -1.17
C TRP A 306 -20.86 4.89 -2.50
N ASP A 307 -21.89 5.74 -2.52
CA ASP A 307 -22.57 6.11 -3.76
C ASP A 307 -21.76 7.18 -4.51
N ASP A 308 -21.06 6.76 -5.57
CA ASP A 308 -20.26 7.64 -6.43
C ASP A 308 -21.08 8.78 -7.09
N ARG A 309 -22.41 8.70 -7.14
CA ARG A 309 -23.29 9.72 -7.78
C ARG A 309 -23.50 10.92 -6.89
N VAL A 310 -23.76 10.68 -5.60
CA VAL A 310 -24.08 11.73 -4.62
C VAL A 310 -22.92 12.01 -3.67
N GLY A 311 -21.99 11.07 -3.53
CA GLY A 311 -20.85 11.15 -2.62
C GLY A 311 -21.28 10.98 -1.17
N GLU A 312 -22.06 9.93 -0.89
CA GLU A 312 -22.64 9.65 0.43
C GLU A 312 -22.64 8.14 0.72
N VAL A 313 -22.74 7.80 2.00
CA VAL A 313 -22.97 6.43 2.47
C VAL A 313 -24.39 6.02 2.09
N ALA A 314 -24.51 4.85 1.45
CA ALA A 314 -25.78 4.23 1.10
C ALA A 314 -25.82 2.79 1.59
N VAL A 315 -27.03 2.28 1.84
CA VAL A 315 -27.26 0.86 2.10
C VAL A 315 -27.50 0.16 0.77
N SER A 316 -27.01 -1.07 0.61
CA SER A 316 -27.33 -1.87 -0.58
C SER A 316 -28.83 -2.19 -0.66
N ASP A 317 -29.44 -1.88 -1.80
CA ASP A 317 -30.79 -2.33 -2.16
C ASP A 317 -30.82 -3.73 -2.77
N VAL A 318 -29.64 -4.34 -3.01
CA VAL A 318 -29.51 -5.69 -3.58
C VAL A 318 -30.09 -6.75 -2.64
#